data_AF-A0A832MGJ0-F1
#
_entry.id   AF-A0A832MGJ0-F1
#
_cell.length_a   1.000
_cell.length_b   1.000
_cell.length_c   1.000
_cell.angle_alpha   90.00
_cell.angle_beta   90.00
_cell.angle_gamma   90.00
#
_symmetry.space_group_name_H-M   'P 1'
#
loop_
_entity.id
_entity.type
_entity.pdbx_description
1 polymer ?
#
loop_
_entity_poly.entity_id
_entity_poly.type
_entity_poly.pdbx_seq_one_letter_code
_entity_poly.pdbx_strand_id
1 'polypeptide(L)'
;MDKKTSQPGPAGVIIGPMASVQIRKLHLALAAGLLWMAGCAETGFEARKHERWLSYGGLPQEQRDFVERGWIATGMSSDAVYIAWGPPSGEQSGEGPEGQWRIWRYGTVGKKGAGRWIYREERRPDGRMILIRERPGKTATGPSSVEIRFLLDKVRGWQIRGGAG
;
A
#
# COMPACT_ATOMS: atom_id res chain seq x y z
N MET A 1 -56.78 -41.90 -69.40
CA MET A 1 -56.86 -43.33 -69.09
C MET A 1 -55.80 -43.61 -68.03
N ASP A 2 -55.97 -43.11 -66.79
CA ASP A 2 -56.84 -43.66 -65.72
C ASP A 2 -56.28 -45.03 -65.26
N LYS A 3 -55.88 -45.35 -64.01
CA LYS A 3 -56.32 -45.03 -62.63
C LYS A 3 -55.14 -45.37 -61.68
N LYS A 4 -54.79 -44.59 -60.66
CA LYS A 4 -55.37 -44.48 -59.29
C LYS A 4 -55.39 -45.78 -58.46
N THR A 5 -54.63 -45.81 -57.35
CA THR A 5 -54.88 -46.48 -56.04
C THR A 5 -53.76 -46.04 -55.08
N SER A 6 -53.85 -46.00 -53.75
CA SER A 6 -54.68 -45.28 -52.78
C SER A 6 -53.89 -45.34 -51.44
N GLN A 7 -53.98 -44.27 -50.63
CA GLN A 7 -53.50 -43.93 -49.25
C GLN A 7 -53.27 -45.06 -48.19
N PRO A 8 -52.63 -44.83 -46.98
CA PRO A 8 -52.83 -43.68 -46.05
C PRO A 8 -51.61 -43.12 -45.26
N GLY A 9 -51.82 -41.95 -44.61
CA GLY A 9 -50.84 -41.16 -43.82
C GLY A 9 -50.47 -41.73 -42.43
N PRO A 10 -49.75 -40.99 -41.55
CA PRO A 10 -50.34 -39.81 -40.90
C PRO A 10 -49.38 -38.67 -40.47
N ALA A 11 -50.03 -37.58 -40.03
CA ALA A 11 -49.66 -36.66 -38.95
C ALA A 11 -48.33 -35.89 -39.04
N GLY A 12 -48.47 -34.57 -39.20
CA GLY A 12 -47.36 -33.63 -39.17
C GLY A 12 -46.74 -33.41 -37.80
N VAL A 13 -45.57 -32.77 -37.81
CA VAL A 13 -45.01 -32.00 -36.70
C VAL A 13 -44.16 -30.87 -37.32
N ILE A 14 -44.44 -29.64 -36.92
CA ILE A 14 -43.66 -28.43 -37.21
C ILE A 14 -42.61 -28.28 -36.10
N ILE A 15 -41.31 -28.25 -36.41
CA ILE A 15 -40.27 -27.71 -35.52
C ILE A 15 -39.20 -26.99 -36.37
N GLY A 16 -39.00 -25.71 -36.10
CA GLY A 16 -38.10 -24.81 -36.84
C GLY A 16 -36.60 -25.06 -36.59
N PRO A 17 -35.73 -24.28 -37.27
CA PRO A 17 -34.30 -24.37 -37.09
C PRO A 17 -33.90 -23.60 -35.83
N MET A 18 -32.87 -24.03 -35.09
CA MET A 18 -31.93 -23.16 -34.35
C MET A 18 -31.03 -24.01 -33.44
N ALA A 19 -29.74 -24.16 -33.78
CA ALA A 19 -28.69 -24.35 -32.79
C ALA A 19 -27.29 -24.05 -33.37
N SER A 20 -27.11 -22.89 -33.99
CA SER A 20 -25.77 -22.36 -34.34
C SER A 20 -25.45 -21.11 -33.52
N VAL A 21 -25.68 -21.11 -32.20
CA VAL A 21 -25.35 -19.96 -31.33
C VAL A 21 -25.00 -20.36 -29.89
N GLN A 22 -24.14 -21.37 -29.65
CA GLN A 22 -23.78 -21.73 -28.26
C GLN A 22 -22.28 -21.56 -27.90
N ILE A 23 -21.38 -21.30 -28.85
CA ILE A 23 -19.93 -21.20 -28.56
C ILE A 23 -19.49 -19.75 -28.22
N ARG A 24 -20.20 -18.72 -28.73
CA ARG A 24 -19.83 -17.30 -28.51
C ARG A 24 -20.12 -16.77 -27.10
N LYS A 25 -21.11 -17.34 -26.40
CA LYS A 25 -21.51 -16.88 -25.05
C LYS A 25 -20.55 -17.35 -23.95
N LEU A 26 -19.88 -18.48 -24.17
CA LEU A 26 -18.95 -19.06 -23.20
C LEU A 26 -17.63 -18.28 -23.15
N HIS A 27 -17.19 -17.71 -24.27
CA HIS A 27 -15.98 -16.87 -24.32
C HIS A 27 -16.17 -15.46 -23.71
N LEU A 28 -17.36 -14.85 -23.86
CA LEU A 28 -17.65 -13.57 -23.20
C LEU A 28 -17.74 -13.70 -21.67
N ALA A 29 -18.29 -14.81 -21.17
CA ALA A 29 -18.36 -15.06 -19.72
C ALA A 29 -16.97 -15.29 -19.10
N LEU A 30 -16.06 -15.96 -19.83
CA LEU A 30 -14.70 -16.21 -19.36
C LEU A 30 -13.83 -14.93 -19.36
N ALA A 31 -14.01 -14.06 -20.37
CA ALA A 31 -13.31 -12.77 -20.43
C ALA A 31 -13.77 -11.79 -19.34
N ALA A 32 -15.04 -11.84 -18.93
CA ALA A 32 -15.57 -11.01 -17.83
C ALA A 32 -15.06 -11.45 -16.44
N GLY A 33 -14.76 -12.74 -16.26
CA GLY A 33 -14.23 -13.27 -14.98
C GLY A 33 -12.77 -12.90 -14.71
N LEU A 34 -11.92 -12.76 -15.74
CA LEU A 34 -10.50 -12.41 -15.57
C LEU A 34 -10.28 -10.95 -15.12
N LEU A 35 -11.22 -10.04 -15.39
CA LEU A 35 -11.08 -8.63 -15.02
C LEU A 35 -11.25 -8.36 -13.51
N TRP A 36 -11.78 -9.32 -12.75
CA TRP A 36 -12.04 -9.15 -11.31
C TRP A 36 -10.82 -9.40 -10.41
N MET A 37 -9.75 -10.01 -10.94
CA MET A 37 -8.57 -10.38 -10.14
C MET A 37 -7.45 -9.32 -10.12
N ALA A 38 -7.57 -8.22 -10.87
CA ALA A 38 -6.52 -7.19 -10.95
C ALA A 38 -6.57 -6.13 -9.82
N GLY A 39 -7.50 -6.27 -8.87
CA GLY A 39 -7.77 -5.28 -7.83
C GLY A 39 -7.17 -5.60 -6.46
N CYS A 40 -6.00 -6.25 -6.38
CA CYS A 40 -5.30 -6.33 -5.10
C CYS A 40 -4.64 -4.96 -4.87
N ALA A 41 -5.38 -4.04 -4.25
CA ALA A 41 -4.81 -2.78 -3.79
C ALA A 41 -3.60 -3.11 -2.92
N GLU A 42 -2.41 -2.90 -3.45
CA GLU A 42 -1.17 -3.08 -2.71
C GLU A 42 -1.27 -2.13 -1.51
N THR A 43 -1.25 -2.68 -0.30
CA THR A 43 -1.29 -1.88 0.92
C THR A 43 0.05 -2.03 1.62
N GLY A 44 0.52 -0.97 2.26
CA GLY A 44 1.75 -1.01 3.03
C GLY A 44 2.98 -0.56 2.22
N PHE A 45 4.09 -1.27 2.39
CA PHE A 45 5.41 -0.82 1.94
C PHE A 45 5.54 -0.72 0.42
N GLU A 46 5.18 -1.77 -0.31
CA GLU A 46 5.33 -1.81 -1.77
C GLU A 46 4.48 -0.73 -2.46
N ALA A 47 3.27 -0.46 -1.95
CA ALA A 47 2.43 0.62 -2.45
C ALA A 47 3.10 1.99 -2.37
N ARG A 48 3.78 2.27 -1.25
CA ARG A 48 4.50 3.54 -1.04
C ARG A 48 5.78 3.61 -1.85
N LYS A 49 6.47 2.49 -2.00
CA LYS A 49 7.63 2.35 -2.89
C LYS A 49 7.23 2.60 -4.33
N HIS A 50 6.07 2.09 -4.77
CA HIS A 50 5.51 2.38 -6.09
C HIS A 50 5.11 3.86 -6.24
N GLU A 51 4.46 4.45 -5.23
CA GLU A 51 4.09 5.88 -5.22
C GLU A 51 5.32 6.80 -5.36
N ARG A 52 6.43 6.44 -4.70
CA ARG A 52 7.68 7.22 -4.67
C ARG A 52 8.83 6.49 -5.38
N TRP A 53 8.52 5.82 -6.49
CA TRP A 53 9.47 4.90 -7.15
C TRP A 53 10.75 5.61 -7.63
N LEU A 54 10.65 6.84 -8.14
CA LEU A 54 11.81 7.65 -8.55
C LEU A 54 12.73 7.92 -7.35
N SER A 55 12.14 8.35 -6.23
CA SER A 55 12.88 8.64 -5.00
C SER A 55 13.52 7.37 -4.44
N TYR A 56 12.80 6.24 -4.41
CA TYR A 56 13.35 4.94 -4.00
C TYR A 56 14.50 4.47 -4.91
N GLY A 57 14.35 4.63 -6.23
CA GLY A 57 15.38 4.28 -7.21
C GLY A 57 16.68 5.09 -7.05
N GLY A 58 16.57 6.33 -6.57
CA GLY A 58 17.71 7.21 -6.28
C GLY A 58 18.35 7.04 -4.90
N LEU A 59 17.82 6.17 -4.04
CA LEU A 59 18.39 5.96 -2.71
C LEU A 59 19.74 5.22 -2.79
N PRO A 60 20.75 5.63 -2.00
CA PRO A 60 21.93 4.81 -1.74
C PRO A 60 21.52 3.44 -1.19
N GLN A 61 22.30 2.39 -1.49
CA GLN A 61 21.97 1.02 -1.08
C GLN A 61 21.65 0.91 0.41
N GLU A 62 22.45 1.52 1.25
CA GLU A 62 22.25 1.51 2.69
C GLU A 62 20.93 2.14 3.13
N GLN A 63 20.53 3.26 2.50
CA GLN A 63 19.24 3.89 2.80
C GLN A 63 18.08 3.02 2.31
N ARG A 64 18.24 2.30 1.20
CA ARG A 64 17.25 1.29 0.75
C ARG A 64 17.05 0.21 1.80
N ASP A 65 18.16 -0.34 2.33
CA ASP A 65 18.08 -1.39 3.34
C ASP A 65 17.44 -0.88 4.65
N PHE A 66 17.66 0.38 5.02
CA PHE A 66 16.97 1.01 6.16
C PHE A 66 15.48 1.17 5.90
N VAL A 67 15.11 1.68 4.73
CA VAL A 67 13.72 1.87 4.32
C VAL A 67 12.94 0.55 4.34
N GLU A 68 13.53 -0.53 3.81
CA GLU A 68 12.94 -1.88 3.81
C GLU A 68 12.74 -2.46 5.22
N ARG A 69 13.67 -2.17 6.14
CA ARG A 69 13.55 -2.56 7.56
C ARG A 69 12.62 -1.65 8.36
N GLY A 70 12.14 -0.56 7.79
CA GLY A 70 11.38 0.46 8.50
C GLY A 70 12.23 1.25 9.51
N TRP A 71 13.52 1.43 9.23
CA TRP A 71 14.45 2.23 10.02
C TRP A 71 14.64 3.60 9.39
N ILE A 72 14.78 4.62 10.23
CA ILE A 72 15.07 5.99 9.83
C ILE A 72 16.43 6.38 10.39
N ALA A 73 17.27 7.00 9.57
CA ALA A 73 18.55 7.55 9.98
C ALA A 73 18.63 9.04 9.66
N THR A 74 19.54 9.76 10.31
CA THR A 74 19.86 11.13 9.94
C THR A 74 20.36 11.21 8.49
N GLY A 75 20.05 12.31 7.81
CA GLY A 75 20.41 12.52 6.39
C GLY A 75 19.49 11.83 5.38
N MET A 76 18.53 11.00 5.80
CA MET A 76 17.49 10.48 4.89
C MET A 76 16.54 11.58 4.43
N SER A 77 15.98 11.46 3.22
CA SER A 77 14.97 12.41 2.71
C SER A 77 13.60 12.18 3.34
N SER A 78 12.70 13.17 3.25
CA SER A 78 11.31 12.96 3.65
C SER A 78 10.60 11.87 2.84
N ASP A 79 10.93 11.73 1.55
CA ASP A 79 10.45 10.62 0.70
C ASP A 79 10.91 9.25 1.22
N ALA A 80 12.17 9.12 1.66
CA ALA A 80 12.67 7.86 2.22
C ALA A 80 11.90 7.49 3.50
N VAL A 81 11.65 8.49 4.37
CA VAL A 81 10.82 8.32 5.57
C VAL A 81 9.39 7.92 5.19
N TYR A 82 8.81 8.57 4.19
CA TYR A 82 7.46 8.25 3.69
C TYR A 82 7.38 6.81 3.18
N ILE A 83 8.34 6.35 2.38
CA ILE A 83 8.36 4.96 1.88
C ILE A 83 8.43 3.97 3.06
N ALA A 84 9.33 4.23 4.02
CA ALA A 84 9.50 3.37 5.18
C ALA A 84 8.22 3.33 6.05
N TRP A 85 7.66 4.49 6.39
CA TRP A 85 6.69 4.61 7.48
C TRP A 85 5.28 4.99 7.06
N GLY A 86 5.11 5.54 5.87
CA GLY A 86 3.85 6.10 5.37
C GLY A 86 3.64 7.56 5.76
N PRO A 87 2.43 8.09 5.48
CA PRO A 87 2.09 9.46 5.80
C PRO A 87 2.19 9.71 7.31
N PRO A 88 2.66 10.89 7.73
CA PRO A 88 2.66 11.27 9.13
C PRO A 88 1.23 11.49 9.64
N SER A 89 1.02 11.38 10.96
CA SER A 89 -0.25 11.75 11.60
C SER A 89 -0.41 13.25 11.80
N GLY A 90 0.66 14.02 11.65
CA GLY A 90 0.62 15.47 11.58
C GLY A 90 1.89 16.05 10.96
N GLU A 91 1.76 17.17 10.27
CA GLU A 91 2.86 17.86 9.63
C GLU A 91 2.83 19.36 10.00
N GLN A 92 4.01 19.91 10.22
CA GLN A 92 4.24 21.35 10.35
C GLN A 92 5.46 21.70 9.50
N SER A 93 5.45 22.87 8.86
CA SER A 93 6.57 23.33 8.04
C SER A 93 6.71 24.83 8.10
N GLY A 94 7.88 25.32 7.74
CA GLY A 94 8.15 26.74 7.59
C GLY A 94 9.51 26.98 6.95
N GLU A 95 9.87 28.26 6.89
CA GLU A 95 11.16 28.72 6.42
C GLU A 95 11.84 29.51 7.54
N GLY A 96 13.14 29.29 7.72
CA GLY A 96 13.94 30.00 8.71
C GLY A 96 15.32 30.36 8.15
N PRO A 97 16.20 30.95 8.97
CA PRO A 97 17.54 31.38 8.54
C PRO A 97 18.40 30.24 7.96
N GLU A 98 18.17 29.00 8.40
CA GLU A 98 18.89 27.81 7.95
C GLU A 98 18.22 27.12 6.73
N GLY A 99 17.12 27.70 6.23
CA GLY A 99 16.33 27.20 5.10
C GLY A 99 14.98 26.60 5.52
N GLN A 100 14.40 25.83 4.59
CA GLN A 100 13.11 25.18 4.79
C GLN A 100 13.20 24.07 5.83
N TRP A 101 12.30 24.09 6.81
CA TRP A 101 12.18 23.07 7.84
C TRP A 101 10.80 22.42 7.81
N ARG A 102 10.75 21.16 8.25
CA ARG A 102 9.52 20.39 8.40
C ARG A 102 9.58 19.53 9.65
N ILE A 103 8.45 19.34 10.32
CA ILE A 103 8.29 18.43 11.45
C ILE A 103 7.16 17.46 11.10
N TRP A 104 7.48 16.17 11.06
CA TRP A 104 6.49 15.11 10.92
C TRP A 104 6.26 14.43 12.25
N ARG A 105 4.99 14.30 12.64
CA ARG A 105 4.57 13.57 13.82
C ARG A 105 4.03 12.21 13.40
N TYR A 106 4.48 11.16 14.08
CA TYR A 106 3.91 9.82 13.98
C TYR A 106 3.42 9.39 15.35
N GLY A 107 2.27 8.71 15.42
CA GLY A 107 1.66 8.30 16.68
C GLY A 107 0.19 8.69 16.80
N THR A 108 -0.48 8.15 17.82
CA THR A 108 -1.91 8.35 18.02
C THR A 108 -2.19 9.63 18.81
N VAL A 109 -2.87 10.59 18.19
CA VAL A 109 -3.65 11.59 18.93
C VAL A 109 -5.05 11.00 19.14
N GLY A 110 -5.35 10.54 20.35
CA GLY A 110 -6.74 10.36 20.82
C GLY A 110 -7.61 9.23 20.24
N LYS A 111 -7.17 8.36 19.33
CA LYS A 111 -8.01 7.25 18.84
C LYS A 111 -7.61 5.89 19.44
N LYS A 112 -8.50 5.32 20.26
CA LYS A 112 -8.46 3.89 20.62
C LYS A 112 -8.71 3.06 19.35
N GLY A 113 -7.73 2.27 18.91
CA GLY A 113 -7.94 1.24 17.88
C GLY A 113 -6.97 1.22 16.70
N ALA A 114 -6.21 2.29 16.43
CA ALA A 114 -5.08 2.19 15.52
C ALA A 114 -3.91 1.56 16.28
N GLY A 115 -3.33 0.49 15.75
CA GLY A 115 -2.20 -0.21 16.37
C GLY A 115 -1.17 0.80 16.85
N ARG A 116 -1.00 0.90 18.17
CA ARG A 116 0.01 1.74 18.80
C ARG A 116 1.35 1.31 18.19
N TRP A 117 2.23 2.24 17.83
CA TRP A 117 3.61 1.88 17.46
C TRP A 117 4.51 2.19 18.65
N ILE A 118 5.58 1.44 18.81
CA ILE A 118 6.65 1.76 19.76
C ILE A 118 7.83 2.28 18.97
N TYR A 119 8.38 3.39 19.44
CA TYR A 119 9.56 4.01 18.86
C TYR A 119 10.74 3.79 19.78
N ARG A 120 11.87 3.38 19.20
CA ARG A 120 13.14 3.28 19.90
C ARG A 120 14.23 3.92 19.06
N GLU A 121 15.19 4.50 19.77
CA GLU A 121 16.42 4.98 19.19
C GLU A 121 17.53 3.97 19.52
N GLU A 122 18.36 3.66 18.53
CA GLU A 122 19.48 2.74 18.67
C GLU A 122 20.73 3.36 18.03
N ARG A 123 21.88 3.18 18.68
CA ARG A 123 23.17 3.57 18.12
C ARG A 123 23.79 2.37 17.41
N ARG A 124 24.03 2.51 16.11
CA ARG A 124 24.72 1.50 15.30
C ARG A 124 26.21 1.41 15.66
N PRO A 125 26.88 0.30 15.34
CA PRO A 125 28.33 0.16 15.51
C PRO A 125 29.15 1.24 14.79
N ASP A 126 28.63 1.76 13.67
CA ASP A 126 29.21 2.87 12.90
C ASP A 126 29.03 4.26 13.57
N GLY A 127 28.37 4.31 14.74
CA GLY A 127 28.15 5.52 15.51
C GLY A 127 26.92 6.33 15.11
N ARG A 128 26.21 5.98 14.05
CA ARG A 128 24.97 6.67 13.67
C ARG A 128 23.82 6.25 14.56
N MET A 129 22.95 7.21 14.84
CA MET A 129 21.67 6.96 15.48
C MET A 129 20.66 6.53 14.42
N ILE A 130 19.86 5.52 14.74
CA ILE A 130 18.71 5.09 13.96
C ILE A 130 17.45 5.12 14.82
N LEU A 131 16.34 5.45 14.20
CA LEU A 131 15.01 5.42 14.78
C LEU A 131 14.26 4.23 14.21
N ILE A 132 13.79 3.37 15.10
CA ILE A 132 13.12 2.11 14.80
C ILE A 132 11.66 2.24 15.22
N ARG A 133 10.75 1.75 14.37
CA ARG A 133 9.32 1.65 14.67
C ARG A 133 8.90 0.18 14.68
N GLU A 134 8.38 -0.27 15.81
CA GLU A 134 7.96 -1.66 16.01
C GLU A 134 6.49 -1.77 16.43
N ARG A 135 5.85 -2.87 16.02
CA ARG A 135 4.54 -3.20 16.56
C ARG A 135 4.71 -3.59 18.04
N PRO A 136 3.89 -3.05 18.95
CA PRO A 136 3.90 -3.42 20.34
C PRO A 136 3.50 -4.88 20.48
N GLY A 137 4.21 -5.59 21.36
CA GLY A 137 3.71 -6.83 21.92
C GLY A 137 2.46 -6.61 22.77
N LYS A 138 1.80 -7.69 23.19
CA LYS A 138 0.52 -7.65 23.94
C LYS A 138 0.55 -6.79 25.22
N THR A 139 1.72 -6.65 25.84
CA THR A 139 1.93 -5.95 27.12
C THR A 139 2.81 -4.71 26.99
N ALA A 140 3.17 -4.32 25.76
CA ALA A 140 4.23 -3.34 25.56
C ALA A 140 3.75 -1.92 25.91
N THR A 141 4.34 -1.37 26.97
CA THR A 141 4.25 0.03 27.37
C THR A 141 5.46 0.78 26.82
N GLY A 142 5.25 1.95 26.24
CA GLY A 142 6.31 2.71 25.61
C GLY A 142 5.81 3.98 24.96
N PRO A 143 6.73 4.87 24.57
CA PRO A 143 6.37 6.10 23.89
C PRO A 143 5.66 5.78 22.57
N SER A 144 4.47 6.36 22.42
CA SER A 144 3.55 6.10 21.32
C SER A 144 3.56 7.21 20.27
N SER A 145 4.43 8.21 20.43
CA SER A 145 4.56 9.34 19.52
C SER A 145 6.03 9.71 19.30
N VAL A 146 6.35 10.10 18.08
CA VAL A 146 7.65 10.64 17.70
C VAL A 146 7.48 11.82 16.74
N GLU A 147 8.34 12.82 16.89
CA GLU A 147 8.45 13.94 15.97
C GLU A 147 9.79 13.85 15.23
N ILE A 148 9.76 13.68 13.91
CA ILE A 148 10.94 13.70 13.04
C ILE A 148 11.10 15.12 12.52
N ARG A 149 12.30 15.67 12.62
CA ARG A 149 12.64 17.02 12.16
C ARG A 149 13.47 16.94 10.88
N PHE A 150 13.06 17.70 9.89
CA PHE A 150 13.73 17.86 8.62
C PHE A 150 14.26 19.29 8.47
N LEU A 151 15.43 19.42 7.87
CA LEU A 151 15.98 20.69 7.39
C LEU A 151 16.52 20.45 5.98
N LEU A 152 16.14 21.28 5.02
CA LEU A 152 16.46 21.11 3.60
C LEU A 152 16.13 19.68 3.10
N ASP A 153 14.93 19.21 3.45
CA ASP A 153 14.41 17.86 3.17
C ASP A 153 15.17 16.70 3.84
N LYS A 154 16.21 16.95 4.64
CA LYS A 154 16.98 15.88 5.30
C LYS A 154 16.62 15.72 6.76
N VAL A 155 16.48 14.48 7.22
CA VAL A 155 16.31 14.16 8.65
C VAL A 155 17.50 14.71 9.42
N ARG A 156 17.24 15.65 10.32
CA ARG A 156 18.24 16.20 11.25
C ARG A 156 18.24 15.49 12.59
N GLY A 157 17.08 14.97 12.99
CA GLY A 157 16.92 14.23 14.23
C GLY A 157 15.45 13.99 14.53
N TRP A 158 15.18 13.44 15.71
CA TRP A 158 13.83 13.14 16.17
C TRP A 158 13.71 13.36 17.67
N GLN A 159 12.47 13.44 18.12
CA GLN A 159 12.12 13.49 19.53
C GLN A 159 11.01 12.48 19.82
N ILE A 160 11.35 11.47 20.60
CA ILE A 160 10.39 10.48 21.09
C ILE A 160 9.63 11.09 22.27
N ARG A 161 8.29 11.08 22.23
CA ARG A 161 7.44 11.59 23.32
C ARG A 161 6.75 10.43 24.02
N GLY A 162 7.02 10.28 25.32
CA GLY A 162 6.24 9.41 26.20
C GLY A 162 4.83 9.96 26.37
N GLY A 163 3.81 9.12 26.25
CA GLY A 163 2.47 9.50 26.71
C GLY A 163 2.54 9.60 28.23
N ALA A 164 2.25 10.78 28.78
CA ALA A 164 1.97 10.91 30.20
C ALA A 164 0.83 9.93 30.54
N GLY A 165 1.10 9.04 31.50
CA GLY A 165 0.09 8.15 32.08
C GLY A 165 -0.97 8.93 32.84
#